data_AF-A0A523RKC3-F1
#
_entry.id   AF-A0A523RKC3-F1
#
_cell.length_a   1.000
_cell.length_b   1.000
_cell.length_c   1.000
_cell.angle_alpha   90.00
_cell.angle_beta   90.00
_cell.angle_gamma   90.00
#
_symmetry.space_group_name_H-M   'P 1'
#
loop_
_entity.id
_entity.type
_entity.pdbx_description
1 polymer ?
#
loop_
_entity_poly.entity_id
_entity_poly.type
_entity_poly.pdbx_seq_one_letter_code
_entity_poly.pdbx_strand_id
1 'polypeptide(L)' 'ERMTKDGMGHYSRPKQQEDLAVTELPTHVKGLENPTEAMENVIRWLVKNGYSDEDISKIIGQNALRLLEKVW' A
#
# COMPACT_ATOMS: atom_id res chain seq x y z
N GLU A 1 13.77 -8.34 40.61
CA GLU A 1 14.18 -8.96 39.34
C GLU A 1 13.51 -8.28 38.16
N ARG A 2 14.11 -7.18 37.69
CA ARG A 2 13.84 -6.56 36.39
C ARG A 2 15.23 -6.44 35.76
N MET A 3 15.33 -6.63 34.45
CA MET A 3 16.57 -6.66 33.64
C MET A 3 17.15 -8.06 33.39
N THR A 4 16.58 -8.83 32.44
CA THR A 4 17.37 -9.85 31.71
C THR A 4 17.04 -10.01 30.22
N LYS A 5 16.10 -9.25 29.62
CA LYS A 5 15.71 -9.47 28.20
C LYS A 5 15.57 -8.25 27.29
N ASP A 6 15.87 -7.04 27.76
CA ASP A 6 15.65 -5.81 26.96
C ASP A 6 16.75 -5.53 25.91
N GLY A 7 17.64 -6.48 25.63
CA GLY A 7 18.79 -6.30 24.72
C GLY A 7 18.91 -7.31 23.57
N MET A 8 18.07 -8.34 23.51
CA MET A 8 18.03 -9.27 22.38
C MET A 8 16.72 -9.01 21.67
N GLY A 9 16.75 -8.35 20.51
CA GLY A 9 15.59 -7.84 19.77
C GLY A 9 14.57 -8.88 19.26
N HIS A 10 14.44 -10.02 19.93
CA HIS A 10 13.42 -11.02 19.72
C HIS A 10 12.23 -10.76 20.66
N TYR A 11 11.42 -9.77 20.31
CA TYR A 11 10.05 -9.72 20.79
C TYR A 11 9.27 -10.81 20.05
N SER A 12 8.52 -11.65 20.77
CA SER A 12 7.58 -12.57 20.13
C SER A 12 6.52 -11.72 19.44
N ARG A 13 6.59 -11.63 18.11
CA ARG A 13 5.54 -10.97 17.33
C ARG A 13 4.22 -11.71 17.62
N PRO A 14 3.16 -11.03 18.08
CA PRO A 14 1.85 -11.67 18.17
C PRO A 14 1.48 -12.22 16.79
N LYS A 15 0.89 -13.42 16.74
CA LYS A 15 0.50 -14.05 15.48
C LYS A 15 -0.38 -13.05 14.72
N GLN A 16 0.06 -12.64 13.53
CA GLN A 16 -0.77 -11.78 12.68
C GLN A 16 -2.06 -12.52 12.38
N GLN A 17 -3.17 -11.78 12.37
CA GLN A 17 -4.43 -12.34 11.88
C GLN A 17 -4.20 -12.82 10.44
N GLU A 18 -4.73 -14.00 10.11
CA GLU A 18 -4.65 -14.49 8.74
C GLU A 18 -5.41 -13.55 7.81
N ASP A 19 -4.90 -13.40 6.59
CA ASP A 19 -5.57 -12.62 5.57
C ASP A 19 -6.96 -13.20 5.31
N LEU A 20 -7.94 -12.33 5.05
CA LEU A 20 -9.28 -12.74 4.68
C LEU A 20 -9.23 -13.55 3.37
N ALA A 21 -10.11 -14.55 3.26
CA ALA A 21 -10.32 -15.19 1.98
C ALA A 21 -10.85 -14.16 0.96
N VAL A 22 -10.46 -14.30 -0.31
CA VAL A 22 -10.90 -13.38 -1.40
C VAL A 22 -12.43 -13.26 -1.46
N THR A 23 -13.16 -14.33 -1.14
CA THR A 23 -14.62 -14.38 -1.09
C THR A 23 -15.25 -13.52 0.00
N GLU A 24 -14.49 -13.16 1.04
CA GLU A 24 -14.93 -12.37 2.19
C GLU A 24 -14.53 -10.89 2.08
N LEU A 25 -13.83 -10.51 1.01
CA LEU A 25 -13.39 -9.13 0.83
C LEU A 25 -14.58 -8.18 0.57
N PRO A 26 -14.54 -6.95 1.09
CA PRO A 26 -15.57 -5.95 0.81
C PRO A 26 -15.69 -5.67 -0.68
N THR A 27 -16.92 -5.46 -1.16
CA THR A 27 -17.21 -5.29 -2.60
C THR A 27 -16.51 -4.09 -3.25
N HIS A 28 -16.17 -3.06 -2.49
CA HIS A 28 -15.44 -1.89 -2.98
C HIS A 28 -13.94 -2.13 -3.18
N VAL A 29 -13.40 -3.24 -2.69
CA VAL A 29 -12.00 -3.67 -2.92
C VAL A 29 -11.86 -4.47 -4.21
N LYS A 30 -12.97 -4.74 -4.91
CA LYS A 30 -12.97 -5.51 -6.15
C LYS A 30 -12.04 -4.89 -7.19
N GLY A 31 -11.01 -5.64 -7.61
CA GLY A 31 -9.96 -5.20 -8.52
C GLY A 31 -8.76 -4.52 -7.85
N LEU A 32 -8.67 -4.53 -6.52
CA LEU A 32 -7.56 -3.99 -5.71
C LEU A 32 -7.04 -5.04 -4.69
N GLU A 33 -7.22 -6.32 -4.97
CA GLU A 33 -6.95 -7.42 -4.03
C GLU A 33 -5.45 -7.67 -3.80
N ASN A 34 -4.61 -7.31 -4.78
CA ASN A 34 -3.16 -7.45 -4.69
C ASN A 34 -2.45 -6.24 -5.33
N PRO A 35 -1.22 -5.92 -4.93
CA PRO A 35 -0.51 -4.73 -5.42
C PRO A 35 -0.29 -4.71 -6.93
N THR A 36 -0.01 -5.86 -7.55
CA THR A 36 0.24 -5.96 -8.99
C THR A 36 -1.00 -5.56 -9.78
N GLU A 37 -2.15 -6.13 -9.45
CA GLU A 37 -3.44 -5.79 -10.06
C GLU A 37 -3.90 -4.38 -9.72
N ALA A 38 -3.78 -3.99 -8.45
CA ALA A 38 -4.20 -2.69 -7.96
C ALA A 38 -3.49 -1.55 -8.69
N MET A 39 -2.18 -1.70 -8.96
CA MET A 39 -1.40 -0.68 -9.65
C MET A 39 -1.92 -0.41 -11.07
N GLU A 40 -2.31 -1.46 -11.79
CA GLU A 40 -2.90 -1.29 -13.12
C GLU A 40 -4.34 -0.77 -13.07
N ASN A 41 -5.15 -1.31 -12.16
CA ASN A 41 -6.59 -1.01 -12.10
C ASN A 41 -6.86 0.42 -11.61
N VAL A 42 -6.04 0.95 -10.69
CA VAL A 42 -6.12 2.37 -10.28
C VAL A 42 -5.90 3.28 -11.49
N ILE A 43 -4.89 3.02 -12.32
CA ILE A 43 -4.61 3.83 -13.52
C ILE A 43 -5.75 3.71 -14.52
N ARG A 44 -6.22 2.49 -14.81
CA ARG A 44 -7.38 2.27 -15.71
C ARG A 44 -8.62 3.01 -15.24
N TRP A 45 -8.87 3.03 -13.93
CA TRP A 45 -10.00 3.73 -13.33
C TRP A 45 -9.87 5.24 -13.50
N LEU A 46 -8.69 5.82 -13.27
CA LEU A 46 -8.44 7.26 -13.47
C LEU A 46 -8.64 7.66 -14.94
N VAL A 47 -8.09 6.87 -15.88
CA VAL A 47 -8.30 7.12 -17.32
C VAL A 47 -9.79 7.07 -17.67
N LYS A 48 -10.50 6.04 -17.19
CA LYS A 48 -11.95 5.88 -17.43
C LYS A 48 -12.78 7.06 -16.92
N ASN A 49 -12.36 7.70 -15.83
CA ASN A 49 -13.05 8.85 -15.23
C ASN A 49 -12.59 10.21 -15.80
N GLY A 50 -11.73 10.22 -16.82
CA GLY A 50 -11.34 11.45 -17.52
C GLY A 50 -10.33 12.32 -16.78
N TYR A 51 -9.54 11.76 -15.87
CA TYR A 51 -8.43 12.47 -15.25
C TYR A 51 -7.34 12.78 -16.29
N SER A 52 -6.68 13.93 -16.13
CA SER A 52 -5.59 14.34 -17.01
C SER A 52 -4.34 13.47 -16.80
N ASP A 53 -3.54 13.29 -17.84
CA ASP A 53 -2.25 12.59 -17.75
C ASP A 53 -1.33 13.24 -16.70
N GLU A 54 -1.42 14.57 -16.53
CA GLU A 54 -0.68 15.31 -15.52
C GLU A 54 -1.10 14.92 -14.10
N ASP A 55 -2.40 14.82 -13.84
CA ASP A 55 -2.90 14.43 -12.53
C ASP A 55 -2.66 12.95 -12.23
N ILE A 56 -2.76 12.09 -13.24
CA ILE A 56 -2.38 10.67 -13.12
C ILE A 56 -0.90 10.56 -12.76
N SER A 57 -0.01 11.30 -13.43
CA SER A 57 1.43 11.31 -13.14
C SER A 57 1.74 11.67 -11.69
N LYS A 58 1.07 12.71 -11.17
CA LYS A 58 1.17 13.13 -9.76
C LYS A 58 0.84 11.99 -8.79
N ILE A 59 -0.25 11.26 -9.06
CA ILE A 59 -0.77 10.19 -8.18
C ILE A 59 0.10 8.93 -8.22
N ILE A 60 0.55 8.49 -9.40
CA ILE A 60 1.28 7.22 -9.55
C ILE A 60 2.69 7.25 -8.95
N GLY A 61 3.21 8.43 -8.62
CA GLY A 61 4.49 8.54 -7.91
C GLY A 61 5.29 9.82 -8.18
N GLN A 62 4.93 10.65 -9.17
CA GLN A 62 5.70 11.84 -9.49
C GLN A 62 5.81 12.79 -8.29
N ASN A 63 4.74 12.94 -7.49
CA ASN A 63 4.79 13.76 -6.29
C ASN A 63 5.74 13.19 -5.22
N ALA A 64 5.77 11.86 -5.06
CA ALA A 64 6.69 11.20 -4.12
C ALA A 64 8.14 11.42 -4.56
N LEU A 65 8.45 11.22 -5.84
CA LEU A 65 9.80 11.46 -6.40
C LEU A 65 10.23 12.92 -6.23
N ARG A 66 9.35 13.87 -6.55
CA ARG A 66 9.62 15.32 -6.37
C ARG A 66 9.89 15.70 -4.91
N LEU A 67 9.28 15.00 -3.95
CA LEU A 67 9.57 15.24 -2.54
C LEU A 67 10.95 14.68 -2.18
N LEU A 68 11.25 13.45 -2.60
CA LEU A 68 12.54 12.80 -2.35
C LEU A 68 13.71 13.64 -2.88
N GLU A 69 13.58 14.19 -4.09
CA GLU A 69 14.57 15.11 -4.68
C GLU A 69 14.83 16.39 -3.87
N LYS A 70 13.88 16.81 -3.02
CA LYS A 70 14.01 18.03 -2.21
C LYS A 70 14.62 17.79 -0.83
N VAL A 71 14.51 16.59 -0.30
CA VAL A 71 14.82 16.29 1.11
C VAL A 71 15.99 15.32 1.27
N TRP A 72 16.39 14.64 0.20
CA TRP A 72 17.51 13.70 0.16
C TRP A 72 18.66 14.29 -0.66
#